data_AF-W4KJS8-F1
#
_entry.id   AF-W4KJS8-F1
#
_cell.length_a   1.000
_cell.length_b   1.000
_cell.length_c   1.000
_cell.angle_alpha   90.00
_cell.angle_beta   90.00
_cell.angle_gamma   90.00
#
_symmetry.space_group_name_H-M   'P 1'
#
loop_
_entity.id
_entity.type
_entity.pdbx_description
1 polymer ?
#
loop_
_entity_poly.entity_id
_entity_poly.type
_entity_poly.pdbx_seq_one_letter_code
_entity_poly.pdbx_strand_id
1 'polypeptide(L)'
;MGTPVVNEYPSLFPTEVAHDTVAELGELENMQFKDPNPNVNPFQRSFIGEIRRIDEMARRVLFSLLKLRGKKIRYPCARCMIRRLSSPLVREQLKQWTA
;
A
#
# COMPACT_ATOMS: atom_id res chain seq x y z
N MET A 1 23.69 22.03 -17.80
CA MET A 1 22.78 21.74 -16.67
C MET A 1 21.38 21.58 -17.25
N GLY A 2 21.14 20.46 -17.94
CA GLY A 2 19.83 20.17 -18.53
C GLY A 2 18.93 19.57 -17.48
N THR A 3 17.75 20.15 -17.27
CA THR A 3 16.67 19.52 -16.50
C THR A 3 16.34 18.17 -17.15
N PRO A 4 16.18 17.07 -16.39
CA PRO A 4 15.68 15.84 -16.98
C PRO A 4 14.31 16.13 -17.59
N VAL A 5 14.14 15.77 -18.87
CA VAL A 5 12.88 15.87 -19.57
C VAL A 5 11.93 14.88 -18.91
N VAL A 6 11.15 15.34 -17.94
CA VAL A 6 10.07 14.54 -17.36
C VAL A 6 9.01 14.41 -18.44
N ASN A 7 8.96 13.26 -19.10
CA ASN A 7 7.91 12.98 -20.06
C ASN A 7 6.58 12.90 -19.31
N GLU A 8 5.72 13.92 -19.47
CA GLU A 8 4.39 13.95 -18.86
C GLU A 8 3.44 13.08 -19.70
N TYR A 9 3.09 11.90 -19.19
CA TYR A 9 2.10 11.01 -19.80
C TYR A 9 0.80 11.02 -18.97
N PRO A 10 -0.38 11.27 -19.58
CA PRO A 10 -1.64 11.14 -18.88
C PRO A 10 -1.91 9.66 -18.56
N SER A 11 -2.05 9.34 -17.28
CA SER A 11 -2.39 8.00 -16.81
C SER A 11 -3.90 7.74 -16.92
N LEU A 12 -4.29 6.90 -17.87
CA LEU A 12 -5.67 6.44 -18.03
C LEU A 12 -5.79 4.99 -17.54
N PHE A 13 -6.10 4.81 -16.26
CA PHE A 13 -6.31 3.49 -15.68
C PHE A 13 -7.81 3.25 -15.43
N PRO A 14 -8.37 2.10 -15.87
CA PRO A 14 -9.67 1.65 -15.39
C PRO A 14 -9.63 1.46 -13.88
N THR A 15 -10.70 1.85 -13.16
CA THR A 15 -10.77 1.76 -11.68
C THR A 15 -10.52 0.35 -11.16
N GLU A 16 -10.88 -0.69 -11.92
CA GLU A 16 -10.73 -2.10 -11.56
C GLU A 16 -9.26 -2.56 -11.52
N VAL A 17 -8.41 -1.99 -12.38
CA VAL A 17 -6.99 -2.37 -12.52
C VAL A 17 -6.08 -1.31 -11.92
N ALA A 18 -6.63 -0.18 -11.48
CA ALA A 18 -5.86 0.96 -10.97
C ALA A 18 -5.01 0.56 -9.75
N HIS A 19 -5.53 -0.25 -8.83
CA HIS A 19 -4.80 -0.67 -7.64
C HIS A 19 -3.59 -1.56 -7.98
N ASP A 20 -3.79 -2.57 -8.81
CA ASP A 20 -2.73 -3.50 -9.22
C ASP A 20 -1.66 -2.77 -10.04
N THR A 21 -2.09 -1.93 -10.98
CA THR A 21 -1.15 -1.16 -11.83
C THR A 21 -0.29 -0.21 -11.00
N VAL A 22 -0.87 0.48 -10.01
CA VAL A 22 -0.11 1.37 -9.12
C VAL A 22 0.87 0.59 -8.24
N ALA A 23 0.53 -0.66 -7.85
CA ALA A 23 1.44 -1.52 -7.09
C ALA A 23 2.67 -1.89 -7.94
N GLU A 24 2.47 -2.39 -9.16
CA GLU A 24 3.56 -2.76 -10.08
C GLU A 24 4.42 -1.53 -10.45
N LEU A 25 3.79 -0.37 -10.69
CA LEU A 25 4.52 0.87 -10.94
C LEU A 25 5.34 1.34 -9.72
N GLY A 26 4.90 1.02 -8.51
CA GLY A 26 5.64 1.28 -7.28
C GLY A 26 6.92 0.45 -7.17
N GLU A 27 6.94 -0.77 -7.71
CA GLU A 27 8.13 -1.64 -7.73
C GLU A 27 9.16 -1.21 -8.78
N LEU A 28 8.73 -0.55 -9.86
CA LEU A 28 9.60 -0.09 -10.94
C LEU A 28 10.42 1.18 -10.59
N GLU A 29 10.04 1.92 -9.54
CA GLU A 29 10.73 3.12 -8.99
C GLU A 29 11.00 4.28 -9.98
N ASN A 30 10.51 4.22 -11.21
CA ASN A 30 10.85 5.16 -12.29
C ASN A 30 9.72 6.16 -12.63
N MET A 31 8.80 6.43 -11.69
CA MET A 31 7.67 7.33 -11.91
C MET A 31 7.47 8.29 -10.75
N GLN A 32 7.22 9.56 -11.08
CA GLN A 32 6.83 10.58 -10.12
C GLN A 32 5.38 10.99 -10.40
N PHE A 33 4.49 10.75 -9.44
CA PHE A 33 3.11 11.22 -9.52
C PHE A 33 3.03 12.72 -9.23
N LYS A 34 2.42 13.47 -10.15
CA LYS A 34 2.08 14.89 -9.98
C LYS A 34 0.63 15.01 -9.56
N ASP A 35 0.29 15.91 -8.62
CA ASP A 35 -1.10 16.16 -8.26
C ASP A 35 -1.79 16.95 -9.39
N PRO A 36 -2.77 16.36 -10.10
CA PRO A 36 -3.53 17.09 -11.13
C PRO A 36 -4.52 18.10 -10.52
N ASN A 37 -4.91 17.92 -9.25
CA ASN A 37 -6.00 18.65 -8.61
C ASN A 37 -5.57 19.34 -7.30
N PRO A 38 -4.63 20.32 -7.35
CA PRO A 38 -4.13 20.98 -6.14
C PRO A 38 -5.19 21.83 -5.42
N ASN A 39 -6.19 22.34 -6.14
CA ASN A 39 -7.24 23.23 -5.58
C ASN A 39 -8.43 22.46 -4.99
N VAL A 40 -8.45 21.13 -5.09
CA VAL A 40 -9.57 20.30 -4.60
C VAL A 40 -9.32 19.94 -3.15
N ASN A 41 -10.34 20.20 -2.33
CA ASN A 41 -10.35 19.84 -0.91
C ASN A 41 -10.00 18.35 -0.73
N PRO A 42 -9.01 18.01 0.11
CA PRO A 42 -8.65 16.63 0.44
C PRO A 42 -9.83 15.75 0.87
N PHE A 43 -10.92 16.32 1.41
CA PHE A 43 -12.12 15.59 1.84
C PHE A 43 -13.11 15.23 0.73
N GLN A 44 -12.90 15.73 -0.49
CA GLN A 44 -13.77 15.47 -1.64
C GLN A 44 -13.07 14.64 -2.73
N ARG A 45 -11.80 14.30 -2.53
CA ARG A 45 -11.01 13.47 -3.44
C ARG A 45 -11.54 12.03 -3.48
N SER A 46 -11.32 11.36 -4.60
CA SER A 46 -11.59 9.92 -4.73
C SER A 46 -10.75 9.11 -3.73
N PHE A 47 -11.26 7.95 -3.31
CA PHE A 47 -10.59 6.97 -2.41
C PHE A 47 -10.43 7.32 -0.92
N ILE A 48 -11.01 8.42 -0.44
CA ILE A 48 -10.93 8.80 0.99
C ILE A 48 -11.51 7.74 1.92
N GLY A 49 -12.57 7.05 1.47
CA GLY A 49 -13.23 6.01 2.24
C GLY A 49 -12.30 4.81 2.50
N GLU A 50 -11.54 4.39 1.49
CA GLU A 50 -10.51 3.36 1.65
C GLU A 50 -9.37 3.86 2.55
N ILE A 51 -8.86 5.07 2.34
CA ILE A 51 -7.75 5.63 3.12
C ILE A 51 -8.09 5.69 4.62
N ARG A 52 -9.28 6.19 4.97
CA ARG A 52 -9.74 6.25 6.36
C ARG A 52 -9.89 4.86 6.99
N ARG A 53 -10.34 3.87 6.21
CA ARG A 53 -10.44 2.48 6.69
C ARG A 53 -9.05 1.90 7.00
N ILE A 54 -8.07 2.15 6.14
CA ILE A 54 -6.69 1.68 6.33
C ILE A 54 -6.02 2.37 7.53
N ASP A 55 -6.22 3.68 7.69
CA ASP A 55 -5.67 4.45 8.82
C ASP A 55 -6.18 3.93 10.18
N GLU A 56 -7.49 3.72 10.31
CA GLU A 56 -8.07 3.15 11.53
C GLU A 56 -7.61 1.70 11.77
N MET A 57 -7.44 0.89 10.72
CA MET A 57 -6.86 -0.46 10.86
C MET A 57 -5.41 -0.40 11.36
N ALA A 58 -4.57 0.48 10.79
CA ALA A 58 -3.20 0.66 11.22
C ALA A 58 -3.12 1.08 12.69
N ARG A 59 -4.02 1.98 13.13
CA ARG A 59 -4.13 2.41 14.53
C ARG A 59 -4.45 1.24 15.47
N ARG A 60 -5.37 0.36 15.08
CA ARG A 60 -5.73 -0.85 15.86
C ARG A 60 -4.58 -1.84 15.94
N VAL A 61 -3.87 -2.06 14.83
CA VAL A 61 -2.71 -2.95 14.78
C VAL A 61 -1.60 -2.41 15.68
N LEU A 62 -1.26 -1.12 15.57
CA LEU A 62 -0.23 -0.50 16.38
C LEU A 62 -0.58 -0.55 17.88
N PHE A 63 -1.83 -0.22 18.24
CA PHE A 63 -2.29 -0.32 19.62
C PHE A 63 -2.22 -1.75 20.17
N SER A 64 -2.57 -2.74 19.35
CA SER A 64 -2.45 -4.15 19.70
C SER A 64 -0.99 -4.53 19.93
N LEU A 65 -0.08 -4.14 19.04
CA LEU A 65 1.36 -4.37 19.19
C LEU A 65 1.93 -3.70 20.44
N LEU A 66 1.51 -2.46 20.75
CA LEU A 66 1.91 -1.75 21.97
C LEU A 66 1.44 -2.49 23.24
N LYS A 67 0.21 -3.00 23.27
CA LYS A 67 -0.31 -3.80 24.39
C LYS A 67 0.34 -5.17 24.55
N LEU A 68 0.93 -5.67 23.47
CA LEU A 68 1.66 -6.93 23.44
C LEU A 68 3.14 -6.75 23.82
N ARG A 69 3.66 -5.51 23.86
CA ARG A 69 5.02 -5.25 24.37
C ARG A 69 5.14 -5.75 25.80
N GLY A 70 6.13 -6.61 26.05
CA GLY A 70 6.39 -7.22 27.36
C GLY A 70 5.61 -8.50 27.66
N LYS A 71 4.68 -8.94 26.79
CA LYS A 71 3.96 -10.21 26.94
C LYS A 71 4.61 -11.30 26.10
N LYS A 72 4.95 -12.44 26.69
CA LYS A 72 5.43 -13.64 25.97
C LYS A 72 4.26 -14.36 25.27
N ILE A 73 3.67 -13.71 24.27
CA ILE A 73 2.65 -14.31 23.42
C ILE A 73 3.34 -14.73 22.13
N ARG A 74 3.37 -16.04 21.86
CA ARG A 74 3.79 -16.58 20.56
C ARG A 74 2.72 -16.22 19.54
N TYR A 75 2.89 -15.11 18.83
CA TYR A 75 2.14 -14.90 17.60
C TYR A 75 2.59 -15.97 16.59
N PRO A 76 1.67 -16.56 15.82
CA PRO A 76 2.06 -17.37 14.68
C PRO A 76 3.01 -16.50 13.85
N CYS A 77 4.19 -17.05 13.56
CA CYS A 77 5.20 -16.35 12.79
C CYS A 77 4.55 -15.74 11.53
N ALA A 78 4.97 -14.56 11.08
CA ALA A 78 4.43 -13.97 9.85
C ALA A 78 4.45 -15.00 8.70
N ARG A 79 5.52 -15.80 8.64
CA ARG A 79 5.69 -16.97 7.76
C ARG A 79 4.62 -18.07 7.92
N CYS A 80 4.13 -18.30 9.14
CA CYS A 80 3.08 -19.26 9.48
C CYS A 80 1.69 -18.74 9.04
N MET A 81 1.47 -17.43 9.13
CA MET A 81 0.24 -16.77 8.68
C MET A 81 0.19 -16.66 7.15
N ILE A 82 1.32 -16.30 6.52
CA ILE A 82 1.45 -16.25 5.06
C ILE A 82 1.14 -17.62 4.45
N ARG A 83 1.65 -18.72 5.02
CA ARG A 83 1.33 -20.06 4.50
C ARG A 83 -0.17 -20.40 4.51
N ARG A 84 -0.98 -19.76 5.37
CA ARG A 84 -2.44 -19.98 5.51
C ARG A 84 -3.31 -19.01 4.68
N LEU A 85 -2.76 -17.98 4.06
CA LEU A 85 -3.51 -17.06 3.18
C LEU A 85 -4.14 -17.83 2.02
N SER A 86 -5.39 -17.55 1.63
CA SER A 86 -6.08 -18.33 0.59
C SER A 86 -5.47 -18.08 -0.80
N SER A 87 -5.14 -16.82 -1.10
CA SER A 87 -4.59 -16.40 -2.40
C SER A 87 -3.13 -16.83 -2.56
N PRO A 88 -2.77 -17.59 -3.61
CA PRO A 88 -1.39 -17.98 -3.89
C PRO A 88 -0.51 -16.78 -4.33
N LEU A 89 -1.10 -15.77 -4.97
CA LEU A 89 -0.37 -14.56 -5.40
C LEU A 89 0.11 -13.73 -4.21
N VAL A 90 -0.81 -13.46 -3.27
CA VAL A 90 -0.51 -12.73 -2.02
C VAL A 90 0.47 -13.52 -1.16
N ARG A 91 0.42 -14.86 -1.22
CA ARG A 91 1.40 -15.73 -0.56
C ARG A 91 2.80 -15.51 -1.11
N GLU A 92 2.96 -15.42 -2.42
CA GLU A 92 4.27 -15.23 -3.05
C GLU A 92 4.83 -13.82 -2.76
N GLN A 93 4.00 -12.80 -2.93
CA GLN A 93 4.38 -11.39 -2.70
C GLN A 93 4.74 -11.09 -1.23
N LEU A 94 4.22 -11.86 -0.27
CA LEU A 94 4.54 -11.67 1.15
C LEU A 94 5.70 -12.57 1.64
N LYS A 95 6.14 -13.57 0.86
CA LYS A 95 7.31 -14.39 1.22
C LYS A 95 8.58 -13.54 1.31
N GLN A 96 8.74 -12.55 0.44
CA GLN A 96 9.91 -11.64 0.43
C GLN A 96 10.03 -10.80 1.72
N TRP A 97 8.94 -10.64 2.48
CA TRP A 97 8.91 -9.89 3.75
C TRP A 97 9.19 -10.78 4.99
N THR A 98 9.48 -12.07 4.79
CA THR A 98 9.77 -13.03 5.88
C THR A 98 11.21 -13.52 5.94
N ALA A 99 12.13 -12.81 5.26
CA ALA A 99 13.57 -13.05 5.33
C ALA A 99 14.16 -12.52 6.64
#